data_AF-A0A661UDU9-F1
#
_entry.id   AF-A0A661UDU9-F1
#
_cell.length_a   1.000
_cell.length_b   1.000
_cell.length_c   1.000
_cell.angle_alpha   90.00
_cell.angle_beta   90.00
_cell.angle_gamma   90.00
#
_symmetry.space_group_name_H-M   'P 1'
#
loop_
_entity.id
_entity.type
_entity.pdbx_description
1 polymer ?
#
loop_
_entity_poly.entity_id
_entity_poly.type
_entity_poly.pdbx_seq_one_letter_code
_entity_poly.pdbx_strand_id
1 'polypeptide(L)' 'MTPRRGDIWIADLDPTMGDEVRKVRPVIVIGRTELSPLRLVIICPIRARTRRHDREPWLVKVVPDSSNGLTKIS' A
#
# COMPACT_ATOMS: atom_id res chain seq x y z
N MET A 1 11.07 -1.70 13.72
CA MET A 1 9.63 -1.52 14.04
C MET A 1 8.85 -2.61 13.33
N THR A 2 7.78 -3.11 13.95
CA THR A 2 6.90 -4.12 13.33
C THR A 2 5.73 -3.40 12.66
N PRO A 3 5.49 -3.57 11.34
CA PRO A 3 4.38 -2.93 10.66
C PRO A 3 3.05 -3.34 11.30
N ARG A 4 2.13 -2.40 11.52
CA ARG A 4 0.78 -2.68 12.05
C ARG A 4 -0.26 -2.41 10.99
N ARG A 5 -1.43 -3.03 11.14
CA ARG A 5 -2.57 -2.81 10.24
C ARG A 5 -2.91 -1.31 10.19
N GLY A 6 -2.96 -0.75 8.99
CA GLY A 6 -3.21 0.67 8.73
C GLY A 6 -1.94 1.50 8.52
N ASP A 7 -0.76 0.99 8.88
CA ASP A 7 0.49 1.71 8.65
C ASP A 7 0.81 1.75 7.15
N ILE A 8 1.39 2.88 6.71
CA ILE A 8 1.95 3.02 5.37
C ILE A 8 3.47 2.87 5.45
N TRP A 9 4.00 2.00 4.60
CA TRP A 9 5.43 1.67 4.53
C TRP A 9 5.95 1.86 3.11
N ILE A 10 7.23 2.21 2.98
CA ILE A 10 7.93 2.09 1.69
C ILE A 10 8.45 0.67 1.57
N ALA A 11 8.02 -0.05 0.53
CA ALA A 11 8.45 -1.41 0.25
C ALA A 11 9.03 -1.51 -1.16
N ASP A 12 10.09 -2.30 -1.31
CA ASP A 12 10.57 -2.74 -2.62
C ASP A 12 9.74 -3.94 -3.07
N LEU A 13 9.08 -3.80 -4.22
CA LEU A 13 8.22 -4.83 -4.79
C LEU A 13 8.90 -5.59 -5.92
N ASP A 14 10.12 -5.24 -6.30
CA ASP A 14 10.86 -5.98 -7.32
C ASP A 14 11.54 -7.23 -6.73
N PRO A 15 11.62 -8.34 -7.49
CA PRO A 15 11.13 -8.54 -8.86
C PRO A 15 9.64 -8.88 -8.93
N THR A 16 9.00 -8.59 -10.06
CA THR A 16 7.60 -8.98 -10.32
C THR A 16 7.40 -9.63 -11.68
N MET A 17 6.30 -10.36 -11.84
CA MET A 17 5.89 -11.02 -13.08
C MET A 17 4.60 -10.46 -13.66
N GLY A 18 4.55 -10.30 -14.98
CA GLY A 18 3.35 -9.81 -15.69
C GLY A 18 2.91 -8.42 -15.24
N ASP A 19 1.64 -8.30 -14.87
CA ASP A 19 0.98 -7.05 -14.48
C ASP A 19 1.05 -6.75 -12.97
N GLU A 20 1.86 -7.50 -12.22
CA GLU A 20 2.13 -7.22 -10.82
C GLU A 20 2.76 -5.83 -10.62
N VAL A 21 2.44 -5.19 -9.49
CA VAL A 21 2.94 -3.85 -9.16
C VAL A 21 4.43 -3.90 -8.83
N ARG A 22 5.26 -3.32 -9.69
CA ARG A 22 6.75 -3.33 -9.62
C ARG A 22 7.34 -2.21 -8.74
N LYS A 23 8.65 -2.00 -8.63
CA LYS A 23 9.32 -0.81 -8.02
C LYS A 23 9.11 -0.60 -6.51
N VAL A 24 9.97 0.23 -5.93
CA VAL A 24 9.85 0.77 -4.58
C VAL A 24 8.69 1.78 -4.50
N ARG A 25 7.66 1.50 -3.68
CA ARG A 25 6.47 2.38 -3.53
C ARG A 25 5.91 2.36 -2.11
N PRO A 26 5.07 3.36 -1.74
CA PRO A 26 4.22 3.25 -0.55
C PRO A 26 3.22 2.10 -0.67
N VAL A 27 3.05 1.37 0.43
CA VAL A 27 2.12 0.25 0.60
C VAL A 27 1.40 0.39 1.93
N ILE A 28 0.14 -0.01 2.01
CA ILE A 28 -0.62 -0.07 3.26
C ILE A 28 -0.65 -1.50 3.79
N VAL A 29 -0.43 -1.67 5.09
CA VAL A 29 -0.56 -2.97 5.77
C VAL A 29 -2.03 -3.24 6.05
N ILE A 30 -2.58 -4.32 5.48
CA ILE A 30 -3.98 -4.74 5.67
C ILE A 30 -4.12 -5.97 6.56
N GLY A 31 -3.06 -6.78 6.65
CA GLY A 31 -3.00 -7.98 7.48
C GLY A 31 -2.77 -7.68 8.96
N ARG A 32 -3.05 -8.66 9.82
CA ARG A 32 -2.73 -8.62 11.25
C ARG A 32 -1.34 -9.18 11.48
N THR A 33 -0.41 -8.33 11.89
CA THR A 33 0.97 -8.73 12.14
C THR A 33 1.13 -9.55 13.41
N GLU A 34 0.21 -9.43 14.37
CA GLU A 34 0.25 -10.18 15.64
C GLU A 34 0.05 -11.69 15.48
N LEU A 35 -0.47 -12.13 14.32
CA LEU A 35 -0.84 -13.52 14.09
C LEU A 35 0.22 -14.34 13.34
N SER A 36 1.33 -13.72 12.90
CA SER A 36 2.31 -14.37 12.03
C SER A 36 3.61 -14.71 12.76
N PRO A 37 3.85 -15.99 13.13
CA PRO A 37 5.16 -16.42 13.63
C PRO A 37 6.27 -16.24 12.58
N LEU A 38 5.88 -16.10 11.31
CA LEU A 38 6.77 -15.95 10.16
C LEU A 38 7.18 -14.50 9.89
N ARG A 39 6.73 -13.53 10.70
CA ARG A 39 6.97 -12.08 10.50
C ARG A 39 6.51 -11.58 9.11
N LEU A 40 5.51 -12.25 8.54
CA LEU A 40 4.90 -11.87 7.26
C LEU A 40 3.74 -10.91 7.49
N VAL A 41 3.59 -9.95 6.59
CA VAL A 41 2.47 -9.00 6.56
C VAL A 41 1.83 -8.99 5.18
N ILE A 42 0.52 -8.82 5.16
CA ILE A 42 -0.23 -8.63 3.91
C ILE A 42 -0.32 -7.13 3.66
N ILE A 43 0.11 -6.73 2.46
CA ILE A 43 0.18 -5.32 2.04
C ILE A 43 -0.63 -5.10 0.76
N CYS A 44 -1.10 -3.86 0.57
CA CYS A 44 -1.69 -3.40 -0.68
C CYS A 44 -0.89 -2.20 -1.22
N PRO A 45 -0.41 -2.23 -2.48
CA PRO A 45 0.32 -1.10 -3.04
C PRO A 45 -0.53 0.16 -3.22
N ILE A 46 0.05 1.31 -2.90
CA ILE A 46 -0.56 2.62 -3.11
C ILE A 46 0.03 3.25 -4.38
N ARG A 47 -0.85 3.77 -5.24
CA ARG A 47 -0.49 4.46 -6.48
C ARG A 47 -1.08 5.86 -6.51
N ALA A 48 -0.50 6.76 -7.28
CA ALA A 48 -1.07 8.09 -7.47
C ALA A 48 -2.39 7.99 -8.25
N ARG A 49 -3.39 8.78 -7.85
CA ARG A 49 -4.70 8.77 -8.49
C ARG A 49 -4.66 9.45 -9.86
N THR A 50 -5.45 8.93 -10.79
CA THR A 50 -5.69 9.49 -12.12
C THR A 50 -7.21 9.49 -12.36
N ARG A 51 -7.74 10.40 -13.18
CA ARG A 51 -9.19 10.53 -13.47
C ARG A 51 -9.89 9.24 -13.94
N ARG A 52 -9.13 8.24 -14.40
CA ARG A 52 -9.65 6.93 -14.82
C ARG A 52 -10.08 6.05 -13.65
N HIS A 53 -9.41 6.19 -12.50
CA HIS A 53 -9.61 5.37 -11.30
C HIS A 53 -10.93 5.64 -10.59
N ASP A 54 -11.58 6.77 -10.87
CA ASP A 54 -12.87 7.15 -10.25
C ASP A 54 -14.02 6.18 -10.60
N ARG A 55 -13.83 5.35 -11.62
CA ARG A 55 -14.82 4.36 -12.06
C ARG A 55 -14.54 2.93 -11.57
N GLU A 56 -13.46 2.73 -10.81
CA GLU A 56 -12.99 1.42 -10.38
C GLU A 56 -13.44 1.17 -8.93
N PRO A 57 -14.53 0.39 -8.69
CA PRO A 57 -15.15 0.28 -7.37
C PRO A 57 -14.28 -0.41 -6.32
N TRP A 58 -13.22 -1.10 -6.75
CA TRP A 58 -12.25 -1.75 -5.86
C TRP A 58 -11.12 -0.81 -5.40
N LEU A 59 -11.03 0.41 -5.93
CA LEU A 59 -10.05 1.39 -5.49
C LEU A 59 -10.61 2.30 -4.40
N VAL A 60 -9.89 2.35 -3.28
CA VAL A 60 -10.19 3.26 -2.18
C VAL A 60 -9.35 4.52 -2.33
N LYS A 61 -10.01 5.68 -2.29
CA LYS A 61 -9.33 6.98 -2.30
C LYS A 61 -8.63 7.21 -0.97
N VAL A 62 -7.35 7.55 -1.01
CA VAL A 62 -6.56 7.92 0.16
C VAL A 62 -6.12 9.38 0.00
N VAL A 63 -6.52 10.21 0.97
CA VAL A 63 -6.17 11.64 0.97
C VAL A 63 -4.93 11.83 1.85
N PRO A 64 -3.87 12.50 1.35
CA PRO A 64 -2.74 12.91 2.17
C PRO A 64 -3.16 13.64 3.44
N ASP A 65 -2.56 13.24 4.55
CA ASP A 65 -2.69 13.92 5.83
C ASP A 65 -1.37 13.87 6.60
N SER A 66 -1.34 14.52 7.76
CA SER A 66 -0.15 14.59 8.61
C SER A 66 0.26 13.24 9.23
N SER A 67 -0.60 12.23 9.16
CA SER A 67 -0.41 10.91 9.78
C SER A 67 -0.01 9.81 8.80
N ASN A 68 -0.26 9.99 7.50
CA ASN A 68 -0.12 8.93 6.50
C ASN A 68 1.11 9.07 5.58
N GLY A 69 1.83 10.19 5.65
CA GLY A 69 3.09 10.39 4.94
C GLY A 69 2.98 10.45 3.41
N LEU A 70 1.77 10.52 2.86
CA LEU A 70 1.54 10.71 1.43
C LEU A 70 1.64 12.19 1.06
N THR A 71 2.06 12.48 -0.18
CA THR A 71 2.19 13.86 -0.69
C THR A 71 1.14 14.23 -1.72
N LYS A 72 0.42 13.24 -2.27
CA LYS A 72 -0.57 13.40 -3.33
C LYS A 72 -1.76 12.48 -3.08
N ILE A 73 -2.94 12.86 -3.58
CA ILE A 73 -4.12 12.01 -3.54
C ILE A 73 -3.82 10.70 -4.28
N SER A 74 -4.09 9.61 -3.58
CA SER A 74 -3.90 8.24 -4.05
C SER A 74 -5.23 7.53 -4.28
#